data_AF-A0A258BJL6-F1
#
_entry.id   AF-A0A258BJL6-F1
#
_cell.length_a   1.000
_cell.length_b   1.000
_cell.length_c   1.000
_cell.angle_alpha   90.00
_cell.angle_beta   90.00
_cell.angle_gamma   90.00
#
_symmetry.space_group_name_H-M   'P 1'
#
loop_
_entity.id
_entity.type
_entity.pdbx_description
1 polymer ?
#
loop_
_entity_poly.entity_id
_entity_poly.type
_entity_poly.pdbx_seq_one_letter_code
_entity_poly.pdbx_strand_id
1 'polypeptide(L)'
;MPPPPPGPARYDTVGYAAVIAEGGLSPAISATHATLPIGSFIELTALDSGKTIIVVITDGVRPRDGWLLNLSSGAAQALGGGAAGALS
;
A
#
# COMPACT_ATOMS: atom_id res chain seq x y z
N MET A 1 -30.44 31.11 25.88
CA MET A 1 -29.40 30.21 26.41
C MET A 1 -28.67 29.59 25.22
N PRO A 2 -27.34 29.73 25.11
CA PRO A 2 -26.61 29.10 24.01
C PRO A 2 -26.57 27.57 24.20
N PRO A 3 -26.52 26.78 23.11
CA PRO A 3 -26.41 25.32 23.21
C PRO A 3 -25.04 24.92 23.76
N PRO A 4 -24.93 23.76 24.45
CA PRO A 4 -23.62 23.26 24.85
C PRO A 4 -22.78 22.93 23.60
N PRO A 5 -21.45 23.10 23.68
CA PRO A 5 -20.58 22.76 22.55
C PRO A 5 -20.64 21.25 22.28
N PRO A 6 -20.57 20.81 21.01
CA PRO A 6 -20.48 19.39 20.70
C PRO A 6 -19.18 18.81 21.26
N GLY A 7 -19.26 17.58 21.79
CA GLY A 7 -18.07 16.83 22.19
C GLY A 7 -17.18 16.47 20.98
N PRO A 8 -15.91 16.08 21.18
CA PRO A 8 -15.04 15.67 20.08
C PRO A 8 -15.63 14.44 19.36
N ALA A 9 -15.75 14.49 18.04
CA ALA A 9 -16.19 13.34 17.25
C ALA A 9 -15.12 12.24 17.26
N ARG A 10 -15.45 11.06 17.79
CA ARG A 10 -14.64 9.84 17.71
C ARG A 10 -15.37 8.80 16.84
N TYR A 11 -14.64 8.22 15.89
CA TYR A 11 -14.99 6.94 15.28
C TYR A 11 -14.37 5.82 16.14
N ASP A 12 -15.20 4.86 16.55
CA ASP A 12 -14.94 3.89 17.62
C ASP A 12 -15.69 2.58 17.33
N THR A 13 -15.09 1.67 16.56
CA THR A 13 -15.59 0.29 16.42
C THR A 13 -14.43 -0.63 16.12
N VAL A 14 -14.37 -1.76 16.84
CA VAL A 14 -13.27 -2.73 16.78
C VAL A 14 -13.82 -4.13 16.46
N GLY A 15 -13.20 -4.83 15.51
CA GLY A 15 -13.42 -6.24 15.15
C GLY A 15 -12.09 -6.89 14.70
N TYR A 16 -12.01 -8.22 14.54
CA TYR A 16 -10.73 -8.92 14.35
C TYR A 16 -10.05 -8.66 12.99
N ALA A 17 -8.74 -8.42 12.99
CA ALA A 17 -7.82 -8.67 11.88
C ALA A 17 -6.59 -9.42 12.43
N ALA A 18 -6.18 -10.54 11.82
CA ALA A 18 -4.99 -11.30 12.22
C ALA A 18 -4.29 -11.92 11.01
N VAL A 19 -3.05 -11.50 10.73
CA VAL A 19 -1.96 -12.38 10.22
C VAL A 19 -0.64 -11.85 10.80
N ILE A 20 0.10 -12.71 11.48
CA ILE A 20 1.49 -12.45 11.90
C ILE A 20 2.29 -13.74 11.82
N ALA A 21 3.39 -13.74 11.07
CA ALA A 21 4.51 -14.66 11.32
C ALA A 21 5.86 -14.10 10.82
N GLU A 22 6.72 -13.87 11.81
CA GLU A 22 8.20 -13.75 11.85
C GLU A 22 8.92 -12.75 10.91
N GLY A 23 9.71 -11.85 11.53
CA GLY A 23 10.99 -11.41 10.95
C GLY A 23 11.18 -9.93 10.64
N GLY A 24 10.19 -9.07 10.88
CA GLY A 24 10.35 -7.61 10.79
C GLY A 24 9.41 -6.96 9.77
N LEU A 25 8.78 -5.85 10.18
CA LEU A 25 7.92 -4.97 9.38
C LEU A 25 6.94 -5.72 8.48
N SER A 26 5.70 -5.94 8.95
CA SER A 26 4.56 -6.37 8.10
C SER A 26 4.74 -5.82 6.69
N PRO A 27 4.72 -6.62 5.61
CA PRO A 27 5.27 -6.17 4.36
C PRO A 27 4.43 -4.98 3.89
N ALA A 28 4.99 -3.78 4.07
CA ALA A 28 4.24 -2.54 3.93
C ALA A 28 3.62 -2.53 2.54
N ILE A 29 2.37 -2.12 2.37
CA ILE A 29 1.78 -1.99 1.03
C ILE A 29 2.38 -0.74 0.39
N SER A 30 3.59 -0.89 -0.14
CA SER A 30 4.42 0.20 -0.59
C SER A 30 5.11 -0.10 -1.91
N ALA A 31 5.59 0.98 -2.52
CA ALA A 31 6.37 0.92 -3.74
C ALA A 31 7.52 1.95 -3.72
N THR A 32 8.50 1.71 -4.58
CA THR A 32 9.54 2.69 -4.92
C THR A 32 9.26 3.27 -6.29
N HIS A 33 9.44 4.58 -6.45
CA HIS A 33 9.22 5.24 -7.73
C HIS A 33 10.29 6.32 -7.97
N ALA A 34 10.83 6.39 -9.18
CA ALA A 34 11.98 7.24 -9.48
C ALA A 34 11.71 8.75 -9.30
N THR A 35 10.46 9.18 -9.42
CA THR A 35 10.10 10.62 -9.46
C THR A 35 8.94 11.03 -8.56
N LEU A 36 8.17 10.08 -8.02
CA LEU A 36 7.00 10.46 -7.22
C LEU A 36 7.47 10.86 -5.81
N PRO A 37 6.87 11.89 -5.18
CA PRO A 37 7.20 12.26 -3.81
C PRO A 37 6.95 11.10 -2.83
N ILE A 38 7.83 10.93 -1.86
CA ILE A 38 7.62 10.02 -0.73
C ILE A 38 6.32 10.42 0.00
N GLY A 39 5.50 9.44 0.35
CA GLY A 39 4.17 9.62 0.93
C GLY A 39 3.05 9.77 -0.11
N SER A 40 3.37 9.79 -1.40
CA SER A 40 2.33 9.74 -2.45
C SER A 40 1.60 8.41 -2.43
N PHE A 41 0.29 8.44 -2.62
CA PHE A 41 -0.53 7.25 -2.83
C PHE A 41 -0.83 7.10 -4.31
N ILE A 42 -0.66 5.89 -4.85
CA ILE A 42 -1.03 5.56 -6.22
C ILE A 42 -1.99 4.37 -6.25
N GLU A 43 -2.93 4.45 -7.19
CA GLU A 43 -3.77 3.32 -7.58
C GLU A 43 -3.01 2.49 -8.62
N LEU A 44 -2.85 1.19 -8.35
CA LEU A 44 -2.13 0.28 -9.21
C LEU A 44 -3.04 -0.88 -9.62
N THR A 45 -3.25 -1.02 -10.92
CA THR A 45 -4.08 -2.08 -11.52
C THR A 45 -3.21 -3.06 -12.29
N ALA A 46 -3.30 -4.34 -11.96
CA ALA A 46 -2.71 -5.40 -12.75
C ALA A 46 -3.53 -5.61 -14.03
N LEU A 47 -2.89 -5.52 -15.20
CA LEU A 47 -3.60 -5.60 -16.49
C LEU A 47 -4.17 -7.00 -16.74
N ASP A 48 -3.44 -8.05 -16.37
CA ASP A 48 -3.86 -9.44 -16.55
C ASP A 48 -5.12 -9.81 -15.74
N SER A 49 -5.24 -9.31 -14.51
CA SER A 49 -6.31 -9.71 -13.57
C SER A 49 -7.35 -8.64 -13.32
N GLY A 50 -7.07 -7.38 -13.69
CA GLY A 50 -7.88 -6.21 -13.33
C GLY A 50 -7.87 -5.88 -11.84
N LYS A 51 -7.04 -6.54 -11.02
CA LYS A 51 -6.98 -6.30 -9.57
C LYS A 51 -6.32 -4.96 -9.30
N THR A 52 -6.95 -4.16 -8.44
CA THR A 52 -6.45 -2.84 -8.05
C THR A 52 -6.09 -2.80 -6.56
N ILE A 53 -4.97 -2.17 -6.24
CA ILE A 53 -4.56 -1.84 -4.87
C ILE A 53 -4.15 -0.37 -4.76
N ILE A 54 -4.16 0.16 -3.53
CA ILE A 54 -3.51 1.43 -3.21
C ILE A 54 -2.15 1.12 -2.57
N VAL A 55 -1.08 1.74 -3.07
CA VAL A 55 0.26 1.64 -2.49
C VAL A 55 0.77 3.03 -2.12
N VAL A 56 1.59 3.10 -1.07
CA VAL A 56 2.31 4.33 -0.69
C VAL A 56 3.75 4.32 -1.21
N ILE A 57 4.23 5.44 -1.74
CA ILE A 57 5.63 5.60 -2.15
C ILE A 57 6.50 5.82 -0.91
N THR A 58 7.48 4.94 -0.68
CA THR A 58 8.33 4.97 0.52
C THR A 58 9.75 5.43 0.26
N ASP A 59 10.22 5.32 -0.99
CA ASP A 59 11.53 5.81 -1.40
C ASP A 59 11.57 6.17 -2.90
N GLY A 60 12.63 6.89 -3.27
CA GLY A 60 12.88 7.38 -4.63
C GLY A 60 13.83 6.51 -5.46
N VAL A 61 14.15 5.29 -5.02
CA VAL A 61 15.11 4.43 -5.73
C VAL A 61 14.52 4.04 -7.08
N ARG A 62 15.31 4.27 -8.13
CA ARG A 62 14.93 3.94 -9.50
C ARG A 62 14.77 2.42 -9.64
N PRO A 63 13.64 1.93 -10.18
CA PRO A 63 13.47 0.54 -10.57
C PRO A 63 14.45 0.10 -11.65
N ARG A 64 14.56 -1.22 -11.89
CA ARG A 64 15.35 -1.70 -13.03
C ARG A 64 14.77 -1.19 -14.36
N ASP A 65 15.60 -1.16 -15.41
CA ASP A 65 15.16 -0.71 -16.72
C ASP A 65 13.94 -1.51 -17.23
N GLY A 66 12.98 -0.78 -17.79
CA GLY A 66 11.70 -1.33 -18.24
C GLY A 66 10.63 -1.50 -17.15
N TRP A 67 10.90 -1.12 -15.90
CA TRP A 67 9.93 -1.21 -14.79
C TRP A 67 9.53 0.18 -14.31
N LEU A 68 8.23 0.36 -14.04
CA LEU A 68 7.68 1.63 -13.55
C LEU A 68 7.92 1.85 -12.06
N LEU A 69 7.90 0.77 -11.26
CA LEU A 69 8.04 0.80 -9.81
C LEU A 69 8.53 -0.55 -9.28
N ASN A 70 9.16 -0.56 -8.10
CA ASN A 70 9.40 -1.79 -7.35
C ASN A 70 8.31 -1.95 -6.29
N LEU A 71 7.70 -3.13 -6.19
CA LEU A 71 6.71 -3.44 -5.17
C LEU A 71 7.37 -4.10 -3.96
N SER A 72 6.87 -3.78 -2.77
CA SER A 72 7.11 -4.63 -1.62
C SER A 72 6.51 -6.03 -1.84
N SER A 73 6.95 -7.01 -1.06
CA SER A 73 6.37 -8.36 -1.10
C SER A 73 4.87 -8.37 -0.77
N GLY A 74 4.43 -7.48 0.12
CA GLY A 74 3.04 -7.35 0.55
C GLY A 74 2.19 -6.73 -0.54
N ALA A 75 2.70 -5.72 -1.23
CA ALA A 75 2.02 -5.10 -2.35
C ALA A 75 1.93 -6.07 -3.55
N ALA A 76 2.98 -6.84 -3.84
CA ALA A 76 2.95 -7.87 -4.88
C ALA A 76 1.89 -8.95 -4.59
N GLN A 77 1.86 -9.48 -3.35
CA GLN A 77 0.85 -10.46 -2.94
C GLN A 77 -0.57 -9.86 -2.96
N ALA A 78 -0.72 -8.63 -2.48
CA ALA A 78 -2.00 -7.91 -2.53
C ALA A 78 -2.44 -7.67 -3.97
N LEU A 79 -1.54 -7.48 -4.92
CA LEU A 79 -1.84 -7.33 -6.35
C LEU A 79 -2.10 -8.68 -7.06
N GLY A 80 -1.86 -9.80 -6.39
CA GLY A 80 -2.06 -11.15 -6.93
C GLY A 80 -0.80 -11.79 -7.52
N GLY A 81 0.35 -11.13 -7.41
CA GLY A 81 1.65 -11.71 -7.74
C GLY A 81 2.13 -12.63 -6.62
N GLY A 82 2.12 -13.94 -6.87
CA GLY A 82 2.95 -14.88 -6.11
C GLY A 82 4.43 -14.55 -6.31
N ALA A 83 5.27 -14.96 -5.34
CA ALA A 83 6.68 -14.59 -5.24
C ALA A 83 7.43 -14.59 -6.61
N ALA A 84 7.99 -13.43 -6.94
CA ALA A 84 8.95 -13.15 -8.03
C ALA A 84 8.45 -13.35 -9.47
N GLY A 85 8.23 -12.22 -10.15
CA GLY A 85 8.16 -12.18 -11.61
C GLY A 85 7.32 -11.00 -12.08
N ALA A 86 7.77 -10.32 -13.14
CA ALA A 86 7.05 -9.21 -13.76
C ALA A 86 5.56 -9.55 -13.92
N LEU A 87 4.69 -8.71 -13.37
CA LEU A 87 3.33 -8.61 -13.87
C LEU A 87 3.47 -8.04 -15.28
N SER A 88 3.19 -8.88 -16.29
CA SER A 88 3.27 -8.48 -17.70
C SER A 88 2.00 -7.74 -18.12
#